data_AF-A0AAU6JZN8-F1
#
_entry.id   AF-A0AAU6JZN8-F1
#
_cell.length_a   1.000
_cell.length_b   1.000
_cell.length_c   1.000
_cell.angle_alpha   90.00
_cell.angle_beta   90.00
_cell.angle_gamma   90.00
#
_symmetry.space_group_name_H-M   'P 1'
#
loop_
_entity.id
_entity.type
_entity.pdbx_description
1 polymer ?
#
loop_
_entity_poly.entity_id
_entity_poly.type
_entity_poly.pdbx_seq_one_letter_code
_entity_poly.pdbx_strand_id
1 'polypeptide(L)'
;MRRQGGYTRLVGAGDLNADGIGDMVGLDRAGVLWRWLGNGKGAFGARVRIAGGGRVDALAVAGDLSGDGRPDLVGRDGGGALWRWNGTSAGTFGTKVRIATGWQGYTGLY
;
A
#
# COMPACT_ATOMS: atom_id res chain seq x y z
N MET A 1 -18.77 15.49 0.82
CA MET A 1 -17.93 14.32 1.21
C MET A 1 -18.30 13.15 0.30
N ARG A 2 -17.49 12.83 -0.73
CA ARG A 2 -17.83 11.74 -1.68
C ARG A 2 -17.48 10.39 -1.05
N ARG A 3 -18.47 9.51 -0.90
CA ARG A 3 -18.28 8.14 -0.38
C ARG A 3 -17.22 7.41 -1.19
N GLN A 4 -16.19 6.90 -0.51
CA GLN A 4 -15.14 6.04 -1.06
C GLN A 4 -15.65 4.63 -1.38
N GLY A 5 -16.78 4.53 -2.09
CA GLY A 5 -17.50 3.30 -2.34
C GLY A 5 -16.82 2.32 -3.30
N GLY A 6 -15.50 2.41 -3.50
CA GLY A 6 -14.72 1.54 -4.38
C GLY A 6 -13.49 0.89 -3.74
N TYR A 7 -13.09 1.32 -2.53
CA TYR A 7 -11.88 0.84 -1.86
C TYR A 7 -12.18 -0.28 -0.86
N THR A 8 -11.33 -1.31 -0.84
CA THR A 8 -11.31 -2.34 0.19
C THR A 8 -10.38 -1.97 1.33
N ARG A 9 -9.26 -1.30 1.04
CA ARG A 9 -8.27 -0.85 2.04
C ARG A 9 -7.80 0.56 1.71
N LEU A 10 -7.51 1.33 2.76
CA LEU A 10 -6.84 2.63 2.72
C LEU A 10 -5.85 2.64 3.87
N VAL A 11 -4.61 3.01 3.59
CA VAL A 11 -3.52 3.04 4.57
C VAL A 11 -2.70 4.30 4.38
N GLY A 12 -2.24 4.89 5.49
CA GLY A 12 -1.14 5.85 5.43
C GLY A 12 0.11 5.16 4.93
N ALA A 13 0.88 5.85 4.09
CA ALA A 13 2.02 5.27 3.40
C ALA A 13 3.37 5.89 3.79
N GLY A 14 3.39 6.80 4.77
CA GLY A 14 4.56 7.63 5.04
C GLY A 14 4.82 8.56 3.85
N ASP A 15 6.08 8.85 3.55
CA ASP A 15 6.49 9.73 2.46
C ASP A 15 7.01 8.89 1.29
N LEU A 16 6.18 8.67 0.27
CA LEU A 16 6.53 7.78 -0.86
C LEU A 16 7.35 8.49 -1.93
N ASN A 17 7.30 9.82 -2.01
CA ASN A 17 8.01 10.62 -3.00
C ASN A 17 9.17 11.45 -2.42
N ALA A 18 9.51 11.26 -1.15
CA ALA A 18 10.59 11.91 -0.44
C ALA A 18 10.45 13.45 -0.37
N ASP A 19 9.23 13.97 -0.28
CA ASP A 19 8.96 15.41 -0.18
C ASP A 19 8.74 15.91 1.27
N GLY A 20 8.83 15.02 2.25
CA GLY A 20 8.62 15.28 3.66
C GLY A 20 7.15 15.29 4.08
N ILE A 21 6.22 14.93 3.20
CA ILE A 21 4.77 14.97 3.45
C ILE A 21 4.20 13.55 3.46
N GLY A 22 3.25 13.31 4.36
CA GLY A 22 2.56 12.03 4.46
C GLY A 22 1.60 11.78 3.29
N ASP A 23 1.73 10.60 2.68
CA ASP A 23 0.96 10.08 1.57
C ASP A 23 -0.02 8.97 1.99
N MET A 24 -0.88 8.58 1.07
CA MET A 24 -1.86 7.51 1.25
C MET A 24 -1.84 6.52 0.09
N VAL A 25 -2.06 5.24 0.41
CA VAL A 25 -2.27 4.16 -0.56
C VAL A 25 -3.62 3.51 -0.32
N GLY A 26 -4.27 3.07 -1.39
CA GLY A 26 -5.58 2.44 -1.35
C GLY A 26 -5.70 1.30 -2.33
N LEU A 27 -6.34 0.22 -1.91
CA LEU A 27 -6.66 -0.92 -2.74
C LEU A 27 -8.14 -0.89 -3.10
N ASP A 28 -8.46 -0.94 -4.39
CA ASP A 28 -9.85 -1.01 -4.83
C ASP A 28 -10.40 -2.44 -4.91
N ARG A 29 -11.71 -2.58 -5.13
CA ARG A 29 -12.37 -3.89 -5.27
C ARG A 29 -11.90 -4.70 -6.48
N ALA A 30 -11.31 -4.04 -7.49
CA ALA A 30 -10.71 -4.69 -8.64
C ALA A 30 -9.27 -5.16 -8.35
N GLY A 31 -8.74 -4.88 -7.15
CA GLY A 31 -7.38 -5.24 -6.76
C GLY A 31 -6.33 -4.30 -7.34
N VAL A 32 -6.70 -3.07 -7.68
CA VAL A 32 -5.77 -2.04 -8.16
C VAL A 32 -5.31 -1.16 -6.99
N LEU A 33 -4.01 -0.90 -6.93
CA LEU A 33 -3.42 0.03 -5.96
C LEU A 33 -3.41 1.44 -6.53
N TRP A 34 -3.82 2.38 -5.68
CA TRP A 34 -3.89 3.81 -5.94
C TRP A 34 -3.07 4.55 -4.89
N ARG A 35 -2.38 5.62 -5.30
CA ARG A 35 -1.67 6.56 -4.43
C ARG A 35 -2.39 7.90 -4.43
N TRP A 36 -2.32 8.58 -3.29
CA TRP A 36 -2.55 10.01 -3.18
C TRP A 36 -1.35 10.64 -2.49
N LEU A 37 -0.75 11.63 -3.15
CA LEU A 37 0.30 12.43 -2.52
C LEU A 37 -0.32 13.43 -1.56
N GLY A 38 0.28 13.59 -0.38
CA GLY A 38 -0.05 14.67 0.52
C GLY A 38 0.32 16.02 -0.10
N ASN A 39 -0.36 17.09 0.32
CA ASN A 39 -0.08 18.44 -0.18
C ASN A 39 0.43 19.41 0.89
N GLY A 40 0.76 18.90 2.08
CA GLY A 40 1.26 19.69 3.21
C GLY A 40 0.21 20.62 3.86
N LYS A 41 -1.03 20.61 3.37
CA LYS A 41 -2.13 21.46 3.85
C LYS A 41 -3.26 20.63 4.48
N GLY A 42 -2.94 19.42 4.95
CA GLY A 42 -3.90 18.47 5.49
C GLY A 42 -4.84 17.85 4.46
N ALA A 43 -4.46 17.89 3.17
CA ALA A 43 -5.24 17.32 2.08
C ALA A 43 -4.37 16.50 1.12
N PHE A 44 -5.05 15.76 0.25
CA PHE A 44 -4.44 14.86 -0.73
C PHE A 44 -4.68 15.37 -2.15
N GLY A 45 -3.70 15.14 -3.03
CA GLY A 45 -3.82 15.40 -4.46
C GLY A 45 -4.73 14.42 -5.19
N ALA A 46 -4.69 14.45 -6.53
CA ALA A 46 -5.42 13.48 -7.35
C ALA A 46 -4.87 12.07 -7.17
N ARG A 47 -5.76 11.06 -7.23
CA ARG A 47 -5.33 9.66 -7.18
C ARG A 47 -4.56 9.26 -8.44
N VAL A 48 -3.53 8.44 -8.26
CA VAL A 48 -2.75 7.85 -9.36
C VAL A 48 -2.76 6.33 -9.21
N ARG A 49 -2.98 5.59 -10.30
CA ARG A 49 -2.84 4.13 -10.32
C ARG A 49 -1.35 3.78 -10.27
N ILE A 50 -0.93 2.97 -9.31
CA ILE A 50 0.50 2.72 -9.06
C ILE A 50 0.93 1.26 -9.27
N ALA A 51 0.04 0.29 -9.08
CA ALA A 51 0.37 -1.14 -9.23
C ALA A 51 -0.89 -2.03 -9.26
N GLY A 52 -0.71 -3.32 -9.51
CA GLY A 52 -1.68 -4.36 -9.19
C GLY A 52 -1.46 -4.91 -7.79
N GLY A 53 -2.49 -4.90 -6.94
CA GLY A 53 -2.47 -5.46 -5.59
C GLY A 53 -3.11 -6.87 -5.49
N GLY A 54 -4.04 -7.17 -6.39
CA GLY A 54 -4.82 -8.40 -6.31
C GLY A 54 -5.73 -8.43 -5.07
N ARG A 55 -6.10 -9.63 -4.61
CA ARG A 55 -7.01 -9.82 -3.49
C ARG A 55 -6.23 -10.01 -2.20
N VAL A 56 -6.08 -8.94 -1.42
CA VAL A 56 -5.57 -8.98 -0.04
C VAL A 56 -6.62 -8.46 0.92
N ASP A 57 -6.65 -9.02 2.12
CA ASP A 57 -7.55 -8.66 3.21
C ASP A 57 -6.82 -7.94 4.36
N ALA A 58 -5.51 -7.80 4.32
CA ALA A 58 -4.76 -6.85 5.12
C ALA A 58 -3.75 -6.13 4.25
N LEU A 59 -3.44 -4.87 4.58
CA LEU A 59 -2.52 -4.02 3.84
C LEU A 59 -1.81 -3.10 4.82
N ALA A 60 -0.50 -2.89 4.66
CA ALA A 60 0.29 -1.94 5.43
C ALA A 60 1.54 -1.52 4.65
N VAL A 61 1.99 -0.29 4.83
CA VAL A 61 3.34 0.12 4.42
C VAL A 61 4.26 -0.11 5.61
N ALA A 62 5.26 -0.98 5.45
CA ALA A 62 6.03 -1.56 6.56
C ALA A 62 7.42 -0.92 6.76
N GLY A 63 7.74 0.13 6.01
CA GLY A 63 9.11 0.66 5.91
C GLY A 63 9.93 -0.12 4.88
N ASP A 64 11.25 0.02 4.90
CA ASP A 64 12.14 -0.64 3.93
C ASP A 64 12.46 -2.09 4.34
N LEU A 65 11.75 -3.04 3.73
CA LEU A 65 11.96 -4.48 3.96
C LEU A 65 12.91 -5.10 2.93
N SER A 66 13.26 -4.36 1.88
CA SER A 66 14.08 -4.84 0.78
C SER A 66 15.53 -4.38 0.88
N GLY A 67 15.80 -3.37 1.72
CA GLY A 67 17.11 -2.76 1.92
C GLY A 67 17.49 -1.76 0.82
N ASP A 68 16.52 -1.27 0.05
CA ASP A 68 16.76 -0.36 -1.09
C ASP A 68 16.57 1.14 -0.73
N GLY A 69 16.30 1.41 0.55
CA GLY A 69 16.07 2.74 1.10
C GLY A 69 14.66 3.28 0.85
N ARG A 70 13.69 2.44 0.43
CA ARG A 70 12.34 2.87 0.08
C ARG A 70 11.27 2.12 0.87
N PRO A 71 10.15 2.77 1.22
CA PRO A 71 9.06 2.07 1.89
C PRO A 71 8.44 0.98 1.00
N ASP A 72 8.31 -0.21 1.56
CA ASP A 72 7.67 -1.36 0.93
C ASP A 72 6.22 -1.53 1.40
N LEU A 73 5.39 -2.05 0.50
CA LEU A 73 4.01 -2.42 0.81
C LEU A 73 3.95 -3.90 1.17
N VAL A 74 3.20 -4.23 2.20
CA VAL A 74 2.89 -5.60 2.60
C VAL A 74 1.38 -5.80 2.56
N GLY A 75 0.96 -6.95 2.06
CA GLY A 75 -0.43 -7.34 2.01
C GLY A 75 -0.59 -8.82 2.28
N ARG A 76 -1.64 -9.17 3.02
CA ARG A 76 -1.98 -10.55 3.34
C ARG A 76 -3.26 -10.95 2.61
N ASP A 77 -3.28 -12.10 1.97
CA ASP A 77 -4.53 -12.65 1.45
C ASP A 77 -5.30 -13.48 2.50
N GLY A 78 -6.55 -13.83 2.17
CA GLY A 78 -7.41 -14.62 3.07
C GLY A 78 -6.94 -16.05 3.31
N GLY A 79 -5.98 -16.54 2.51
CA GLY A 79 -5.31 -17.82 2.75
C GLY A 79 -4.12 -17.70 3.71
N GLY A 80 -3.81 -16.50 4.19
CA GLY A 80 -2.67 -16.25 5.07
C GLY A 80 -1.32 -16.18 4.36
N ALA A 81 -1.28 -16.06 3.03
CA ALA A 81 -0.03 -15.74 2.35
C ALA A 81 0.27 -14.25 2.48
N LEU A 82 1.51 -13.95 2.85
CA LEU A 82 2.02 -12.60 2.97
C LEU A 82 2.81 -12.24 1.71
N TRP A 83 2.47 -11.09 1.13
CA TRP A 83 3.03 -10.56 -0.10
C TRP A 83 3.73 -9.25 0.19
N ARG A 84 4.90 -9.04 -0.41
CA ARG A 84 5.62 -7.76 -0.40
C ARG A 84 5.62 -7.19 -1.82
N TRP A 85 5.41 -5.88 -1.95
CA TRP A 85 5.76 -5.12 -3.13
C TRP A 85 6.88 -4.17 -2.75
N ASN A 86 7.97 -4.21 -3.52
CA ASN A 86 9.07 -3.26 -3.30
C ASN A 86 8.63 -1.84 -3.68
N GLY A 87 9.04 -0.86 -2.88
CA GLY A 87 8.98 0.55 -3.26
C GLY A 87 9.82 0.83 -4.51
N THR A 88 9.53 1.93 -5.19
CA THR A 88 10.33 2.39 -6.35
C THR A 88 10.71 3.85 -6.22
N SER A 89 11.67 4.30 -7.03
CA SER A 89 12.06 5.71 -7.10
C SER A 89 10.97 6.67 -7.58
N ALA A 90 9.90 6.15 -8.16
CA ALA A 90 8.75 6.94 -8.57
C ALA A 90 7.67 7.07 -7.47
N GLY A 91 7.94 6.55 -6.27
CA GLY A 91 6.93 6.42 -5.20
C GLY A 91 5.79 5.48 -5.60
N THR A 92 6.10 4.44 -6.36
CA THR A 92 5.17 3.37 -6.77
C THR A 92 5.61 2.03 -6.18
N PHE A 93 4.94 0.95 -6.56
CA PHE A 93 5.27 -0.40 -6.10
C PHE A 93 5.52 -1.34 -7.28
N GLY A 94 6.54 -2.19 -7.16
CA GLY A 94 6.88 -3.21 -8.14
C GLY A 94 5.90 -4.40 -8.16
N THR A 95 6.28 -5.49 -8.83
CA THR A 95 5.50 -6.73 -8.78
C THR A 95 5.58 -7.37 -7.40
N LYS A 96 4.46 -7.91 -6.92
CA LYS A 96 4.41 -8.57 -5.62
C LYS A 96 5.17 -9.89 -5.60
N VAL A 97 5.84 -10.18 -4.49
CA VAL A 97 6.48 -11.46 -4.20
C VAL A 97 5.93 -12.04 -2.90
N ARG A 98 5.77 -13.37 -2.83
CA ARG A 98 5.33 -14.04 -1.60
C ARG A 98 6.51 -14.13 -0.64
N ILE A 99 6.34 -13.64 0.59
CA ILE A 99 7.39 -13.62 1.60
C ILE A 99 7.11 -14.53 2.79
N ALA A 100 5.85 -14.91 3.03
CA ALA A 100 5.49 -15.87 4.07
C ALA A 100 4.13 -16.54 3.81
N THR A 101 3.83 -17.58 4.60
CA THR A 101 2.52 -18.25 4.69
C THR A 101 2.14 -18.43 6.16
N GLY A 102 0.91 -18.85 6.45
CA GLY A 102 0.48 -19.14 7.82
C GLY A 102 -0.04 -17.92 8.60
N TRP A 103 -0.26 -16.79 7.92
CA TRP A 103 -0.68 -15.54 8.58
C TRP A 103 -2.19 -15.39 8.79
N GLN A 104 -2.99 -16.42 8.50
CA GLN A 104 -4.45 -16.38 8.63
C GLN A 104 -4.94 -16.16 10.08
N GLY A 105 -4.10 -16.45 11.08
CA GLY A 105 -4.43 -16.24 12.49
C GLY A 105 -4.33 -14.79 12.98
N TYR A 106 -3.65 -13.92 12.24
CA TYR A 106 -3.54 -12.50 12.58
C TYR A 106 -4.76 -11.72 12.07
N THR A 107 -5.14 -10.63 12.71
CA THR A 107 -6.28 -9.80 12.26
C THR A 107 -5.86 -8.51 11.55
N GLY A 108 -4.58 -8.15 11.65
CA GLY A 108 -3.98 -6.96 11.05
C GLY A 108 -2.48 -7.14 10.81
N LEU A 109 -1.85 -6.12 10.24
CA LEU A 109 -0.40 -6.05 9.99
C LEU A 109 0.31 -5.00 10.87
N TYR A 110 -0.41 -4.41 11.82
CA TYR A 110 0.05 -3.46 12.84
C TYR A 110 -0.90 -3.47 14.03
#